data_AF-A0A7S1PGZ0-F1
#
_entry.id   AF-A0A7S1PGZ0-F1
#
_cell.length_a   1.000
_cell.length_b   1.000
_cell.length_c   1.000
_cell.angle_alpha   90.00
_cell.angle_beta   90.00
_cell.angle_gamma   90.00
#
_symmetry.space_group_name_H-M   'P 1'
#
loop_
_entity.id
_entity.type
_entity.pdbx_description
1 polymer ?
#
loop_
_entity_poly.entity_id
_entity_poly.type
_entity_poly.pdbx_seq_one_letter_code
_entity_poly.pdbx_strand_id
1 'polypeptide(L)'
;MAKSTPRLYARARITSYARAKKHQNTKTALVAVEGVKDKSAAAWYLGKRVAYVYNVDNQEKTSKNRRLGDKRVIWGKVVKQHGDEGVMKVRFSPRLPALALGEKCRVFMYPSTI
;
A
#
# COMPACT_ATOMS: atom_id res chain seq x y z
N MET A 1 -6.55 32.17 2.31
CA MET A 1 -6.87 30.78 1.94
C MET A 1 -5.85 29.85 2.58
N ALA A 2 -6.26 28.80 3.29
CA ALA A 2 -5.31 27.84 3.87
C ALA A 2 -4.53 27.16 2.74
N LYS A 3 -3.19 27.13 2.82
CA LYS A 3 -2.36 26.39 1.86
C LYS A 3 -2.70 24.91 1.96
N SER A 4 -3.26 24.34 0.88
CA SER A 4 -3.53 22.90 0.81
C SER A 4 -2.23 22.15 0.52
N THR A 5 -1.94 21.13 1.33
CA THR A 5 -0.77 20.28 1.09
C THR A 5 -1.07 19.35 -0.10
N PRO A 6 -0.23 19.32 -1.16
CA PRO A 6 -0.50 18.49 -2.32
C PRO A 6 -0.38 17.00 -2.02
N ARG A 7 -1.15 16.18 -2.73
CA ARG A 7 -1.12 14.72 -2.60
C ARG A 7 -0.11 14.10 -3.57
N LEU A 8 0.97 13.51 -3.03
CA LEU A 8 2.03 12.84 -3.82
C LEU A 8 1.88 11.31 -3.90
N TYR A 9 0.65 10.80 -3.80
CA TYR A 9 0.34 9.38 -3.88
C TYR A 9 -0.95 9.12 -4.66
N ALA A 10 -0.99 7.98 -5.35
CA ALA A 10 -2.20 7.40 -5.91
C ALA A 10 -3.00 6.70 -4.81
N ARG A 11 -4.32 6.92 -4.81
CA ARG A 11 -5.23 6.21 -3.93
C ARG A 11 -5.35 4.76 -4.41
N ALA A 12 -5.33 3.84 -3.47
CA ALA A 12 -5.44 2.43 -3.75
C ALA A 12 -6.18 1.71 -2.62
N ARG A 13 -6.64 0.49 -2.90
CA ARG A 13 -7.26 -0.41 -1.92
C ARG A 13 -6.52 -1.72 -1.87
N ILE A 14 -6.35 -2.24 -0.66
CA ILE A 14 -5.84 -3.58 -0.44
C ILE A 14 -7.01 -4.52 -0.64
N THR A 15 -6.97 -5.39 -1.64
CA THR A 15 -8.13 -6.23 -1.97
C THR A 15 -8.10 -7.54 -1.17
N SER A 16 -7.02 -8.30 -1.30
CA SER A 16 -6.86 -9.60 -0.63
C SER A 16 -5.39 -9.97 -0.54
N TYR A 17 -5.06 -11.07 0.13
CA TYR A 17 -3.77 -11.73 -0.06
C TYR A 17 -3.78 -12.54 -1.36
N ALA A 18 -2.61 -12.71 -1.98
CA ALA A 18 -2.48 -13.64 -3.09
C ALA A 18 -2.91 -15.04 -2.63
N ARG A 19 -3.80 -15.68 -3.37
CA ARG A 19 -4.41 -16.95 -2.95
C ARG A 19 -4.67 -17.86 -4.14
N ALA A 20 -4.68 -19.16 -3.86
CA ALA A 20 -5.29 -20.19 -4.69
C ALA A 20 -6.69 -20.51 -4.13
N LYS A 21 -7.40 -21.46 -4.75
CA LYS A 21 -8.74 -21.89 -4.32
C LYS A 21 -8.82 -22.22 -2.82
N LYS A 22 -7.80 -22.91 -2.28
CA LYS A 22 -7.76 -23.41 -0.89
C LYS A 22 -6.67 -22.79 -0.01
N HIS A 23 -5.67 -22.10 -0.59
CA HIS A 23 -4.51 -21.60 0.15
C HIS A 23 -4.35 -20.09 -0.01
N GLN A 24 -3.98 -19.42 1.07
CA GLN A 24 -3.75 -17.98 1.08
C GLN A 24 -2.31 -17.67 1.49
N ASN A 25 -1.63 -16.84 0.69
CA ASN A 25 -0.25 -16.43 0.91
C ASN A 25 -0.19 -15.00 1.47
N THR A 26 -0.12 -14.90 2.80
CA THR A 26 -0.08 -13.63 3.55
C THR A 26 1.20 -12.82 3.35
N LYS A 27 2.24 -13.39 2.71
CA LYS A 27 3.48 -12.66 2.37
C LYS A 27 3.27 -11.62 1.28
N THR A 28 2.25 -11.80 0.45
CA THR A 28 1.96 -10.94 -0.70
C THR A 28 0.52 -10.48 -0.67
N ALA A 29 0.31 -9.17 -0.60
CA ALA A 29 -1.00 -8.55 -0.72
C ALA A 29 -1.27 -8.16 -2.17
N LEU A 30 -2.54 -8.11 -2.54
CA LEU A 30 -3.05 -7.58 -3.79
C LEU A 30 -3.57 -6.17 -3.54
N VAL A 31 -3.18 -5.24 -4.40
CA VAL A 31 -3.53 -3.82 -4.30
C VAL A 31 -4.08 -3.38 -5.65
N ALA A 32 -5.27 -2.79 -5.62
CA ALA A 32 -5.91 -2.16 -6.77
C ALA A 32 -5.76 -0.64 -6.65
N VAL A 33 -5.18 0.00 -7.67
CA VAL A 33 -4.99 1.45 -7.70
C VAL A 33 -6.19 2.08 -8.41
N GLU A 34 -6.71 3.18 -7.85
CA GLU A 34 -7.83 3.90 -8.46
C GLU A 34 -7.44 4.40 -9.87
N GLY A 35 -8.26 4.06 -10.87
CA GLY A 35 -8.06 4.47 -12.27
C GLY A 35 -7.13 3.56 -13.08
N VAL A 36 -6.52 2.53 -12.49
CA VAL A 36 -5.68 1.56 -13.21
C VAL A 36 -6.50 0.31 -13.49
N LYS A 37 -6.88 0.12 -14.76
CA LYS A 37 -7.68 -1.04 -15.21
C LYS A 37 -6.91 -2.01 -16.12
N ASP A 38 -5.76 -1.57 -16.63
CA ASP A 38 -4.98 -2.35 -17.58
C ASP A 38 -3.65 -2.80 -16.96
N LYS A 39 -3.20 -3.97 -17.39
CA LYS A 39 -1.88 -4.50 -17.03
C LYS A 39 -0.75 -3.55 -17.43
N SER A 40 -0.79 -2.96 -18.62
CA SER A 40 0.22 -2.00 -19.08
C SER A 40 0.34 -0.78 -18.15
N ALA A 41 -0.79 -0.21 -17.74
CA ALA A 41 -0.84 0.91 -16.80
C ALA A 41 -0.30 0.50 -15.41
N ALA A 42 -0.58 -0.73 -14.96
CA ALA A 42 -0.01 -1.25 -13.72
C ALA A 42 1.52 -1.48 -13.79
N ALA A 43 2.11 -1.61 -14.98
CA ALA A 43 3.56 -1.79 -15.16
C ALA A 43 4.35 -0.62 -14.60
N TRP A 44 3.83 0.59 -14.81
CA TRP A 44 4.48 1.82 -14.38
C TRP A 44 4.67 1.88 -12.85
N TYR A 45 3.76 1.27 -12.10
CA TYR A 45 3.81 1.21 -10.64
C TYR A 45 4.78 0.15 -10.10
N LEU A 46 5.44 -0.64 -10.95
CA LEU A 46 6.45 -1.59 -10.50
C LEU A 46 7.56 -0.89 -9.73
N GLY A 47 7.90 -1.48 -8.58
CA GLY A 47 8.94 -0.98 -7.70
C GLY A 47 8.55 0.23 -6.84
N LYS A 48 7.39 0.85 -7.07
CA LYS A 48 6.90 2.00 -6.30
C LYS A 48 6.61 1.61 -4.84
N ARG A 49 6.78 2.56 -3.92
CA ARG A 49 6.54 2.36 -2.49
C ARG A 49 5.05 2.46 -2.16
N VAL A 50 4.61 1.57 -1.27
CA VAL A 50 3.22 1.49 -0.80
C VAL A 50 3.19 1.68 0.70
N ALA A 51 2.23 2.43 1.21
CA ALA A 51 1.98 2.58 2.64
C ALA A 51 0.55 2.21 2.99
N TYR A 52 0.41 1.35 3.98
CA TYR A 52 -0.83 1.18 4.73
C TYR A 52 -0.73 2.03 6.00
N VAL A 53 -1.60 3.03 6.13
CA VAL A 53 -1.62 3.95 7.28
C VAL A 53 -2.84 3.59 8.11
N TYR A 54 -2.64 3.35 9.40
CA TYR A 54 -3.70 2.95 10.33
C TYR A 54 -3.58 3.72 11.63
N ASN A 55 -4.70 3.82 12.36
CA ASN A 55 -4.73 4.49 13.65
C ASN A 55 -4.49 3.49 14.79
N VAL A 56 -3.92 3.96 15.89
CA VAL A 56 -3.65 3.20 17.11
C VAL A 56 -3.94 4.10 18.31
N ASP A 57 -4.61 3.54 19.32
CA ASP A 57 -5.07 4.29 20.49
C ASP A 57 -3.93 4.63 21.47
N ASN A 58 -2.89 3.78 21.55
CA ASN A 58 -1.76 3.98 22.44
C ASN A 58 -0.58 4.70 21.76
N GLN A 59 -0.26 5.88 22.27
CA GLN A 59 0.92 6.68 21.90
C GLN A 59 2.19 6.13 22.57
N GLU A 60 2.71 5.04 22.03
CA GLU A 60 4.05 4.56 22.42
C GLU A 60 5.15 5.46 21.83
N LYS A 61 6.21 5.70 22.60
CA LYS A 61 7.39 6.45 22.15
C LYS A 61 8.23 5.54 21.23
N THR A 62 8.41 5.93 19.97
CA THR A 62 9.49 5.36 19.13
C THR A 62 10.82 6.04 19.44
N SER A 63 11.91 5.30 19.23
CA SER A 63 13.32 5.53 19.62
C SER A 63 14.00 6.84 19.12
N LYS A 64 13.24 7.81 18.59
CA LYS A 64 13.74 9.11 18.14
C LYS A 64 12.82 10.24 18.58
N ASN A 65 12.76 10.49 19.90
CA ASN A 65 12.36 11.76 20.54
C ASN A 65 11.23 12.59 19.88
N ARG A 66 10.19 11.94 19.35
CA ARG A 66 9.01 12.61 18.78
C ARG A 66 7.77 11.84 19.26
N ARG A 67 6.80 12.54 19.85
CA ARG A 67 5.48 11.96 20.12
C ARG A 67 4.92 11.49 18.77
N LEU A 68 4.74 10.18 18.60
CA LEU A 68 4.05 9.68 17.43
C LEU A 68 2.58 10.09 17.60
N GLY A 69 2.02 10.80 16.63
CA GLY A 69 0.57 10.90 16.57
C GLY A 69 -0.05 9.51 16.41
N ASP A 70 -1.36 9.41 16.51
CA ASP A 70 -2.12 8.15 16.55
C ASP A 70 -1.96 7.28 15.28
N LYS A 71 -1.18 7.71 14.28
CA LYS A 71 -1.02 7.07 12.98
C LYS A 71 0.26 6.25 12.91
N ARG A 72 0.13 4.96 12.66
CA ARG A 72 1.23 4.05 12.32
C ARG A 72 1.21 3.68 10.85
N VAL A 73 2.34 3.20 10.34
CA VAL A 73 2.51 2.87 8.92
C VAL A 73 3.19 1.52 8.75
N ILE A 74 2.60 0.68 7.90
CA ILE A 74 3.26 -0.49 7.33
C ILE A 74 3.70 -0.16 5.92
N TRP A 75 5.00 -0.28 5.66
CA TRP A 75 5.57 0.00 4.35
C TRP A 75 5.65 -1.25 3.49
N GLY A 76 5.51 -1.07 2.18
CA GLY A 76 5.67 -2.12 1.20
C GLY A 76 6.20 -1.59 -0.12
N LYS A 77 6.42 -2.51 -1.05
CA LYS A 77 6.86 -2.24 -2.41
C LYS A 77 6.03 -3.04 -3.40
N VAL A 78 5.67 -2.43 -4.51
CA VAL A 78 5.05 -3.13 -5.64
C VAL A 78 6.10 -4.04 -6.29
N VAL A 79 5.80 -5.34 -6.39
CA VAL A 79 6.74 -6.36 -6.88
C VAL A 79 6.39 -6.85 -8.27
N LYS A 80 5.10 -7.08 -8.54
CA LYS A 80 4.63 -7.65 -9.82
C LYS A 80 3.21 -7.21 -10.09
N GLN A 81 2.79 -7.15 -11.34
CA GLN A 81 1.38 -7.07 -11.71
C GLN A 81 0.64 -8.38 -11.39
N HIS A 82 -0.68 -8.32 -11.31
CA HIS A 82 -1.56 -9.45 -11.05
C HIS A 82 -2.82 -9.38 -11.92
N GLY A 83 -3.04 -10.43 -12.72
CA GLY A 83 -4.16 -10.46 -13.66
C GLY A 83 -4.02 -9.38 -14.74
N ASP A 84 -5.13 -9.13 -15.42
CA ASP A 84 -5.20 -8.15 -16.51
C ASP A 84 -5.89 -6.84 -16.10
N GLU A 85 -6.64 -6.85 -14.99
CA GLU A 85 -7.40 -5.69 -14.46
C GLU A 85 -6.56 -4.63 -13.72
N GLY A 86 -5.24 -4.59 -13.95
CA GLY A 86 -4.37 -3.58 -13.34
C GLY A 86 -4.10 -3.75 -11.84
N VAL A 87 -4.42 -4.91 -11.25
CA VAL A 87 -4.11 -5.23 -9.85
C VAL A 87 -2.61 -5.52 -9.70
N MET A 88 -2.05 -5.26 -8.52
CA MET A 88 -0.62 -5.40 -8.26
C MET A 88 -0.34 -6.25 -7.02
N LYS A 89 0.71 -7.07 -7.06
CA LYS A 89 1.28 -7.76 -5.91
C LYS A 89 2.24 -6.83 -5.17
N VAL A 90 1.96 -6.61 -3.89
CA VAL A 90 2.77 -5.81 -2.97
C VAL A 90 3.32 -6.70 -1.87
N ARG A 91 4.61 -6.53 -1.58
CA ARG A 91 5.23 -7.12 -0.39
C ARG A 91 5.39 -6.04 0.68
N PHE A 92 4.74 -6.25 1.81
CA PHE A 92 4.83 -5.39 2.99
C PHE A 92 5.88 -5.93 3.97
N SER A 93 6.51 -5.02 4.72
CA SER A 93 7.38 -5.32 5.85
C SER A 93 7.03 -4.38 7.01
N PRO A 94 6.52 -4.89 8.15
CA PRO A 94 6.13 -6.29 8.40
C PRO A 94 4.99 -6.78 7.49
N ARG A 95 4.69 -8.09 7.52
CA ARG A 95 3.54 -8.64 6.78
C ARG A 95 2.26 -7.91 7.18
N LEU A 96 1.37 -7.74 6.21
CA LEU A 96 0.14 -7.00 6.41
C LEU A 96 -0.84 -7.82 7.30
N PRO A 97 -1.56 -7.18 8.24
CA PRO A 97 -2.58 -7.83 9.06
C PRO A 97 -3.89 -8.02 8.29
N ALA A 98 -4.67 -9.06 8.61
CA ALA A 98 -5.94 -9.36 7.94
C ALA A 98 -6.98 -8.22 8.01
N LEU A 99 -6.94 -7.41 9.07
CA LEU A 99 -7.79 -6.22 9.23
C LEU A 99 -7.57 -5.19 8.12
N ALA A 100 -6.39 -5.16 7.49
CA ALA A 100 -6.08 -4.21 6.43
C ALA A 100 -6.69 -4.59 5.07
N LEU A 101 -7.37 -5.74 4.96
CA LEU A 101 -8.06 -6.12 3.72
C LEU A 101 -9.33 -5.26 3.55
N GLY A 102 -9.55 -4.73 2.35
CA GLY A 102 -10.60 -3.76 2.03
C GLY A 102 -10.23 -2.30 2.33
N GLU A 103 -9.18 -2.08 3.13
CA GLU A 103 -8.75 -0.75 3.55
C GLU A 103 -8.00 0.03 2.46
N LYS A 104 -7.96 1.34 2.66
CA LYS A 104 -7.24 2.26 1.77
C LYS A 104 -5.73 2.16 2.02
N CYS A 105 -4.97 2.16 0.94
CA CYS A 105 -3.53 2.31 0.97
C CYS A 105 -3.07 3.40 0.00
N ARG A 106 -1.81 3.81 0.15
CA ARG A 106 -1.20 4.90 -0.60
C ARG A 106 -0.06 4.33 -1.44
N VAL A 107 -0.15 4.44 -2.75
CA VAL A 107 0.94 4.08 -3.66
C VAL A 107 1.65 5.36 -4.07
N PHE A 108 2.92 5.49 -3.71
CA PHE A 108 3.69 6.69 -3.98
C PHE A 108 4.34 6.67 -5.36
N MET A 109 4.68 7.84 -5.89
CA MET A 109 5.34 7.97 -7.20
C MET A 109 6.84 7.69 -7.17
N TYR A 110 7.40 7.32 -6.01
CA TYR A 110 8.83 7.01 -5.84
C TYR A 110 9.08 5.51 -5.52
N PRO A 111 10.25 4.95 -5.89
CA PRO A 111 11.33 5.56 -6.67
C PRO A 111 10.88 5.91 -8.10
N SER A 112 11.21 7.13 -8.53
CA SER A 112 10.85 7.62 -9.86
C SER A 112 11.69 6.90 -10.90
N THR A 113 11.07 6.58 -12.02
CA THR A 113 11.68 5.90 -13.18
C THR A 113 11.23 6.54 -14.49
N ILE A 114 10.66 7.75 -14.39
CA ILE A 114 10.41 8.65 -15.52
C ILE A 114 11.70 9.41 -15.76
#